data_AF-A0A257TFZ7-F1
#
_entry.id   AF-A0A257TFZ7-F1
#
_cell.length_a   1.000
_cell.length_b   1.000
_cell.length_c   1.000
_cell.angle_alpha   90.00
_cell.angle_beta   90.00
_cell.angle_gamma   90.00
#
_symmetry.space_group_name_H-M   'P 1'
#
loop_
_entity.id
_entity.type
_entity.pdbx_description
1 polymer ?
#
loop_
_entity_poly.entity_id
_entity_poly.type
_entity_poly.pdbx_seq_one_letter_code
_entity_poly.pdbx_strand_id
1 'polypeptide(L)'
;MRRLFEPPAPRLIEPSWNHGRFLDLWSFIHLLTGALLGLAAWWLGIPLARTFLIVVGLATLYEVIEILLQVSEDAENVLTDIIVTSLGSALAWWLASTAHPGTVTAAWTFASIVVLDAFLFSLGWRHYLKKKLYGG
;
A
#
# COMPACT_ATOMS: atom_id res chain seq x y z
N MET A 1 22.19 -12.56 15.97
CA MET A 1 21.71 -11.99 14.69
C MET A 1 20.41 -11.25 14.98
N ARG A 2 20.25 -10.00 14.53
CA ARG A 2 18.94 -9.32 14.59
C ARG A 2 18.01 -10.02 13.60
N ARG A 3 16.76 -10.26 13.99
CA ARG A 3 15.77 -10.84 13.07
C ARG A 3 15.39 -9.78 12.03
N LEU A 4 15.19 -10.22 10.79
CA LEU A 4 14.72 -9.36 9.69
C LEU A 4 13.20 -9.12 9.75
N PHE A 5 12.48 -10.06 10.36
CA PHE A 5 11.03 -10.02 10.55
C PHE A 5 10.69 -10.27 12.03
N GLU A 6 9.61 -9.68 12.51
CA GLU A 6 8.99 -10.03 13.78
C GLU A 6 8.32 -11.42 13.68
N PRO A 7 7.97 -12.05 14.82
CA PRO A 7 7.22 -13.29 14.81
C PRO A 7 5.84 -13.11 14.14
N PRO A 8 5.29 -14.14 13.49
CA PRO A 8 4.00 -14.01 12.83
C PRO A 8 2.89 -13.56 13.75
N ALA A 9 2.01 -12.70 13.24
CA ALA A 9 0.90 -12.18 14.04
C ALA A 9 -0.07 -13.33 14.41
N PRO A 10 -0.62 -13.35 15.64
CA PRO A 10 -1.58 -14.39 16.03
C PRO A 10 -2.93 -14.26 15.29
N ARG A 11 -3.25 -13.06 14.77
CA ARG A 11 -4.50 -12.77 14.06
C ARG A 11 -4.24 -12.66 12.57
N LEU A 12 -5.09 -13.30 11.77
CA LEU A 12 -5.00 -13.24 10.31
C LEU A 12 -5.30 -11.85 9.76
N ILE A 13 -6.32 -11.21 10.32
CA ILE A 13 -6.78 -9.87 9.98
C ILE A 13 -6.83 -9.06 11.26
N GLU A 14 -6.22 -7.88 11.26
CA GLU A 14 -6.19 -6.96 12.39
C GLU A 14 -6.71 -5.59 11.95
N PRO A 15 -7.97 -5.23 12.24
CA PRO A 15 -8.57 -3.97 11.79
C PRO A 15 -8.09 -2.76 12.65
N SER A 16 -6.80 -2.72 12.96
CA SER A 16 -6.13 -1.64 13.68
C SER A 16 -4.76 -1.34 13.06
N TRP A 17 -3.99 -0.47 13.68
CA TRP A 17 -2.64 -0.10 13.23
C TRP A 17 -1.54 -1.08 13.70
N ASN A 18 -1.94 -2.19 14.33
CA ASN A 18 -1.05 -3.31 14.62
C ASN A 18 -1.06 -4.26 13.41
N HIS A 19 0.05 -4.92 13.10
CA HIS A 19 0.04 -5.93 12.03
C HIS A 19 -0.97 -7.05 12.29
N GLY A 20 -1.67 -7.38 11.21
CA GLY A 20 -2.22 -8.71 11.01
C GLY A 20 -1.19 -9.60 10.32
N ARG A 21 -1.43 -10.90 10.29
CA ARG A 21 -0.60 -11.84 9.53
C ARG A 21 -0.74 -11.61 8.01
N PHE A 22 -1.94 -11.21 7.57
CA PHE A 22 -2.22 -10.92 6.17
C PHE A 22 -2.72 -9.49 5.96
N LEU A 23 -3.77 -9.07 6.67
CA LEU A 23 -4.40 -7.77 6.42
C LEU A 23 -4.51 -6.93 7.68
N ASP A 24 -4.26 -5.64 7.53
CA ASP A 24 -4.48 -4.61 8.54
C ASP A 24 -4.79 -3.24 7.90
N LEU A 25 -4.76 -2.18 8.71
CA LEU A 25 -4.99 -0.82 8.19
C LEU A 25 -3.85 -0.31 7.29
N TRP A 26 -2.62 -0.83 7.41
CA TRP A 26 -1.54 -0.52 6.49
C TRP A 26 -1.80 -1.14 5.12
N SER A 27 -2.32 -2.36 5.06
CA SER A 27 -2.73 -2.97 3.79
C SER A 27 -3.75 -2.11 3.03
N PHE A 28 -4.60 -1.33 3.73
CA PHE A 28 -5.51 -0.39 3.06
C PHE A 28 -4.77 0.80 2.44
N ILE A 29 -3.72 1.32 3.09
CA ILE A 29 -2.82 2.34 2.51
C ILE A 29 -2.11 1.79 1.27
N HIS A 30 -1.62 0.55 1.34
CA HIS A 30 -1.03 -0.15 0.18
C HIS A 30 -2.01 -0.25 -0.99
N LEU A 31 -3.27 -0.57 -0.73
CA LEU A 31 -4.32 -0.61 -1.75
C LEU A 31 -4.53 0.77 -2.40
N LEU A 32 -4.63 1.83 -1.60
CA LEU A 32 -4.81 3.21 -2.09
C LEU A 32 -3.60 3.71 -2.87
N THR A 33 -2.39 3.45 -2.39
CA THR A 33 -1.13 3.73 -3.07
C THR A 33 -1.08 3.01 -4.42
N GLY A 34 -1.43 1.72 -4.43
CA GLY A 34 -1.59 0.95 -5.65
C GLY A 34 -2.56 1.61 -6.63
N ALA A 35 -3.74 1.99 -6.15
CA ALA A 35 -4.75 2.67 -6.96
C ALA A 35 -4.26 3.99 -7.57
N LEU A 36 -3.50 4.80 -6.82
CA LEU A 36 -2.86 6.01 -7.34
C LEU A 36 -1.89 5.72 -8.48
N LEU A 37 -1.02 4.71 -8.30
CA LEU A 37 -0.07 4.29 -9.34
C LEU A 37 -0.80 3.76 -10.58
N GLY A 38 -1.89 3.01 -10.40
CA GLY A 38 -2.74 2.51 -11.48
C GLY A 38 -3.41 3.63 -12.27
N LEU A 39 -3.99 4.62 -11.59
CA LEU A 39 -4.60 5.81 -12.22
C LEU A 39 -3.57 6.66 -12.96
N ALA A 40 -2.41 6.89 -12.34
CA ALA A 40 -1.32 7.64 -12.97
C ALA A 40 -0.84 6.93 -14.25
N ALA A 41 -0.63 5.62 -14.19
CA ALA A 41 -0.19 4.84 -15.34
C ALA A 41 -1.24 4.82 -16.47
N TRP A 42 -2.53 4.72 -16.13
CA TRP A 42 -3.61 4.85 -17.10
C TRP A 42 -3.58 6.22 -17.79
N TRP A 43 -3.45 7.30 -17.02
CA TRP A 43 -3.39 8.66 -17.55
C TRP A 43 -2.19 8.85 -18.49
N LEU A 44 -1.04 8.25 -18.15
CA LEU A 44 0.17 8.26 -18.97
C LEU A 44 0.10 7.31 -20.18
N GLY A 45 -1.00 6.59 -20.37
CA GLY A 45 -1.17 5.64 -21.47
C GLY A 45 -0.30 4.38 -21.35
N ILE A 46 0.16 4.04 -20.14
CA ILE A 46 0.96 2.84 -19.88
C ILE A 46 0.03 1.61 -19.87
N PRO A 47 0.29 0.56 -20.66
CA PRO A 47 -0.54 -0.65 -20.68
C PRO A 47 -0.54 -1.38 -19.33
N LEU A 48 -1.67 -2.01 -18.98
CA LEU A 48 -1.88 -2.74 -17.71
C LEU A 48 -0.73 -3.67 -17.34
N ALA A 49 -0.23 -4.48 -18.28
CA ALA A 49 0.86 -5.43 -18.01
C ALA A 49 2.15 -4.72 -17.57
N ARG A 50 2.48 -3.57 -18.16
CA ARG A 50 3.64 -2.77 -17.76
C ARG A 50 3.39 -2.08 -16.43
N THR A 51 2.20 -1.53 -16.22
CA THR A 51 1.77 -0.96 -14.93
C THR A 51 1.94 -1.96 -13.80
N PHE A 52 1.43 -3.19 -13.98
CA PHE A 52 1.53 -4.25 -13.00
C PHE A 52 2.98 -4.58 -12.65
N LEU A 53 3.85 -4.77 -13.65
CA LEU A 53 5.28 -5.06 -13.42
C LEU A 53 5.99 -3.91 -12.69
N ILE A 54 5.71 -2.66 -13.08
CA ILE A 54 6.27 -1.48 -12.42
C ILE A 54 5.82 -1.43 -10.95
N VAL A 55 4.52 -1.60 -10.70
CA VAL A 55 3.95 -1.51 -9.34
C VAL A 55 4.44 -2.65 -8.45
N VAL A 56 4.49 -3.90 -8.94
CA VAL A 56 5.10 -5.02 -8.19
C VAL A 56 6.54 -4.68 -7.82
N GLY A 57 7.33 -4.17 -8.76
CA GLY A 57 8.72 -3.78 -8.51
C GLY A 57 8.86 -2.65 -7.48
N LEU A 58 8.01 -1.62 -7.56
CA LEU A 58 7.98 -0.52 -6.60
C LEU A 58 7.54 -0.98 -5.21
N ALA A 59 6.51 -1.82 -5.12
CA ALA A 59 6.03 -2.38 -3.85
C ALA A 59 7.10 -3.26 -3.20
N THR A 60 7.74 -4.16 -3.96
CA THR A 60 8.86 -4.95 -3.44
C THR A 60 10.02 -4.08 -2.98
N LEU A 61 10.37 -3.03 -3.72
CA LEU A 61 11.44 -2.11 -3.31
C LEU A 61 11.08 -1.38 -2.01
N TYR A 62 9.82 -0.94 -1.87
CA TYR A 62 9.32 -0.30 -0.66
C TYR A 62 9.42 -1.24 0.56
N GLU A 63 8.95 -2.48 0.45
CA GLU A 63 9.05 -3.48 1.51
C GLU A 63 10.51 -3.78 1.89
N VAL A 64 11.41 -3.88 0.90
CA VAL A 64 12.85 -4.05 1.16
C VAL A 64 13.40 -2.87 1.96
N ILE A 65 12.98 -1.64 1.65
CA ILE A 65 13.37 -0.46 2.43
C ILE A 65 12.84 -0.57 3.86
N GLU A 66 11.60 -1.00 4.08
CA GLU A 66 11.04 -1.17 5.43
C GLU A 66 11.78 -2.23 6.24
N ILE A 67 12.16 -3.35 5.62
CA ILE A 67 12.98 -4.39 6.25
C ILE A 67 14.36 -3.82 6.66
N LEU A 68 15.00 -3.04 5.78
CA LEU A 68 16.28 -2.40 6.07
C LEU A 68 16.18 -1.36 7.21
N LEU A 69 15.04 -0.66 7.30
CA LEU A 69 14.75 0.31 8.36
C LEU A 69 14.21 -0.33 9.64
N GLN A 70 14.02 -1.65 9.66
CA GLN A 70 13.45 -2.40 10.79
C GLN A 70 12.05 -1.90 11.17
N VAL A 71 11.23 -1.64 10.16
CA VAL A 71 9.81 -1.29 10.28
C VAL A 71 8.92 -2.50 10.01
N SER A 72 9.38 -3.41 9.14
CA SER A 72 8.63 -4.59 8.70
C SER A 72 8.30 -5.54 9.85
N GLU A 73 7.01 -5.90 9.96
CA GLU A 73 6.48 -6.70 11.07
C GLU A 73 6.51 -8.21 10.74
N ASP A 74 5.91 -8.69 9.64
CA ASP A 74 5.82 -10.13 9.31
C ASP A 74 6.11 -10.39 7.81
N ALA A 75 6.81 -11.47 7.48
CA ALA A 75 7.10 -11.85 6.10
C ALA A 75 5.81 -12.14 5.28
N GLU A 76 4.77 -12.67 5.91
CA GLU A 76 3.48 -12.91 5.24
C GLU A 76 2.69 -11.62 5.02
N ASN A 77 2.81 -10.67 5.94
CA ASN A 77 2.26 -9.32 5.80
C ASN A 77 2.94 -8.58 4.65
N VAL A 78 4.27 -8.57 4.61
CA VAL A 78 5.08 -8.02 3.51
C VAL A 78 4.64 -8.55 2.14
N LEU A 79 4.47 -9.87 2.02
CA LEU A 79 4.00 -10.46 0.76
C LEU A 79 2.58 -10.00 0.42
N THR A 80 1.72 -9.89 1.44
CA THR A 80 0.34 -9.44 1.26
C THR A 80 0.29 -7.98 0.83
N ASP A 81 1.12 -7.11 1.39
CA ASP A 81 1.17 -5.69 1.03
C ASP A 81 1.65 -5.47 -0.41
N ILE A 82 2.60 -6.28 -0.90
CA ILE A 82 2.97 -6.31 -2.32
C ILE A 82 1.79 -6.70 -3.20
N ILE A 83 1.07 -7.78 -2.83
CA ILE A 83 -0.09 -8.27 -3.56
C ILE A 83 -1.20 -7.22 -3.58
N VAL A 84 -1.52 -6.64 -2.43
CA VAL A 84 -2.60 -5.66 -2.25
C VAL A 84 -2.29 -4.37 -3.02
N THR A 85 -1.05 -3.87 -2.97
CA THR A 85 -0.62 -2.73 -3.78
C THR A 85 -0.80 -3.03 -5.27
N SER A 86 -0.37 -4.20 -5.71
CA SER A 86 -0.47 -4.62 -7.11
C SER A 86 -1.92 -4.76 -7.58
N LEU A 87 -2.79 -5.34 -6.75
CA LEU A 87 -4.22 -5.45 -7.00
C LEU A 87 -4.91 -4.09 -7.07
N GLY A 88 -4.58 -3.18 -6.15
CA GLY A 88 -5.09 -1.80 -6.17
C GLY A 88 -4.77 -1.10 -7.50
N SER A 89 -3.53 -1.26 -7.99
CA SER A 89 -3.11 -0.67 -9.26
C SER A 89 -3.83 -1.27 -10.48
N ALA A 90 -3.95 -2.60 -10.54
CA ALA A 90 -4.59 -3.28 -11.64
C ALA A 90 -6.08 -2.92 -11.70
N LEU A 91 -6.75 -2.91 -10.54
CA LEU A 91 -8.16 -2.57 -10.43
C LEU A 91 -8.41 -1.12 -10.85
N ALA A 92 -7.65 -0.16 -10.32
CA ALA A 92 -7.83 1.25 -10.63
C ALA A 92 -7.56 1.55 -12.12
N TRP A 93 -6.51 0.95 -12.69
CA TRP A 93 -6.20 1.06 -14.11
C TRP A 93 -7.33 0.49 -14.98
N TRP A 94 -7.85 -0.70 -14.63
CA TRP A 94 -8.93 -1.36 -15.37
C TRP A 94 -10.25 -0.58 -15.29
N LEU A 95 -10.60 -0.07 -14.11
CA LEU A 95 -11.79 0.77 -13.91
C LEU A 95 -11.70 2.05 -14.73
N ALA A 96 -10.57 2.75 -14.70
CA ALA A 96 -10.37 3.97 -15.50
C ALA A 96 -10.41 3.68 -17.01
N SER A 97 -9.83 2.55 -17.43
CA SER A 97 -9.86 2.11 -18.83
C SER A 97 -11.24 1.72 -19.32
N THR A 98 -12.13 1.29 -18.44
CA THR A 98 -13.50 0.88 -18.81
C THR A 98 -14.47 2.06 -18.72
N ALA A 99 -14.35 2.88 -17.67
CA ALA A 99 -15.24 4.00 -17.43
C ALA A 99 -14.91 5.23 -18.28
N HIS A 100 -13.66 5.33 -18.78
CA HIS A 100 -13.14 6.47 -19.53
C HIS A 100 -13.51 7.83 -18.88
N PRO A 101 -13.15 8.06 -17.60
CA PRO A 101 -13.52 9.29 -16.92
C PRO A 101 -12.89 10.49 -17.64
N GLY A 102 -13.66 11.57 -17.76
CA GLY A 102 -13.12 12.85 -18.22
C GLY A 102 -12.00 13.35 -17.30
N THR A 103 -11.12 14.20 -17.84
CA THR A 103 -9.93 14.72 -17.15
C THR A 103 -10.22 15.28 -15.75
N VAL A 104 -11.31 16.05 -15.63
CA VAL A 104 -11.70 16.67 -14.35
C VAL A 104 -12.09 15.59 -13.32
N THR A 105 -12.88 14.60 -13.72
CA THR A 105 -13.28 13.50 -12.84
C THR A 105 -12.08 12.68 -12.40
N ALA A 106 -11.20 12.31 -13.34
CA ALA A 106 -9.98 11.58 -13.05
C ALA A 106 -9.07 12.36 -12.07
N ALA A 107 -8.92 13.68 -12.27
CA ALA A 107 -8.11 14.53 -11.39
C ALA A 107 -8.69 14.60 -9.97
N TRP A 108 -10.01 14.77 -9.84
CA TRP A 108 -10.66 14.77 -8.52
C TRP A 108 -10.61 13.42 -7.83
N THR A 109 -10.77 12.33 -8.56
CA THR A 109 -10.60 10.97 -8.01
C THR A 109 -9.18 10.77 -7.49
N PHE A 110 -8.17 11.11 -8.30
CA PHE A 110 -6.77 11.04 -7.90
C PHE A 110 -6.49 11.88 -6.65
N ALA A 111 -6.89 13.15 -6.66
CA ALA A 111 -6.71 14.06 -5.51
C ALA A 111 -7.40 13.55 -4.24
N SER A 112 -8.61 13.00 -4.36
CA SER A 112 -9.35 12.45 -3.21
C SER A 112 -8.65 11.24 -2.60
N ILE A 113 -8.10 10.35 -3.45
CA ILE A 113 -7.32 9.20 -2.98
C ILE A 113 -6.03 9.68 -2.31
N VAL A 114 -5.31 10.65 -2.89
CA VAL A 114 -4.10 11.23 -2.27
C VAL A 114 -4.40 11.81 -0.88
N VAL A 115 -5.49 12.58 -0.75
CA VAL A 115 -5.87 13.17 0.54
C VAL A 115 -6.20 12.10 1.57
N LEU A 116 -6.97 11.08 1.18
CA LEU A 116 -7.33 9.97 2.07
C LEU A 116 -6.09 9.17 2.48
N ASP A 117 -5.24 8.82 1.53
CA ASP A 117 -4.03 8.04 1.73
C ASP A 117 -3.05 8.79 2.66
N ALA A 118 -2.78 10.07 2.40
CA ALA A 118 -1.95 10.90 3.27
C ALA A 118 -2.55 11.07 4.68
N PHE A 119 -3.88 11.20 4.78
CA PHE A 119 -4.56 11.28 6.07
C PHE A 119 -4.37 9.98 6.87
N LEU A 120 -4.63 8.82 6.27
CA LEU A 120 -4.48 7.52 6.92
C LEU A 120 -3.03 7.22 7.27
N PHE A 121 -2.10 7.47 6.34
CA PHE A 121 -0.67 7.38 6.59
C PHE A 121 -0.25 8.23 7.80
N SER A 122 -0.77 9.46 7.92
CA SER A 122 -0.46 10.31 9.07
C SER A 122 -0.96 9.74 10.41
N LEU A 123 -2.10 9.03 10.40
CA LEU A 123 -2.64 8.37 11.59
C LEU A 123 -1.83 7.14 11.95
N GLY A 124 -1.52 6.28 10.97
CA GLY A 124 -0.69 5.09 11.16
C GLY A 124 0.72 5.46 11.65
N TRP A 125 1.35 6.47 11.03
CA TRP A 125 2.68 6.93 11.43
C TRP A 125 2.71 7.45 12.86
N ARG A 126 1.69 8.22 13.28
CA ARG A 126 1.55 8.66 14.68
C ARG A 126 1.39 7.49 15.63
N HIS A 127 0.67 6.44 15.24
CA HIS A 127 0.53 5.23 16.03
C HIS A 127 1.86 4.50 16.18
N TYR A 128 2.57 4.26 15.08
CA TYR A 128 3.91 3.67 15.06
C TYR A 128 4.89 4.42 15.98
N LEU A 129 4.97 5.75 15.86
CA LEU A 129 5.85 6.57 16.69
C LEU A 129 5.50 6.46 18.19
N LYS A 130 4.20 6.43 18.54
CA LYS A 130 3.79 6.25 19.95
C LYS A 130 4.22 4.88 20.48
N LYS A 131 4.01 3.80 19.72
CA LYS A 131 4.45 2.44 20.08
C LYS A 131 5.98 2.41 20.29
N LYS A 132 6.74 3.03 19.39
CA LYS A 132 8.21 3.06 19.46
C LYS A 132 8.78 3.91 20.61
N LEU A 133 8.14 5.03 20.95
CA LEU A 133 8.61 5.95 21.99
C LEU A 133 8.19 5.55 23.40
N TYR A 134 7.02 4.91 23.56
CA TYR A 134 6.40 4.66 24.87
C TYR A 134 6.10 3.18 25.14
N GLY A 135 6.26 2.29 24.16
CA GLY A 135 5.93 0.87 24.24
C GLY A 135 7.13 -0.08 24.12
N GLY A 136 8.36 0.43 24.33
CA GLY A 136 9.60 -0.35 24.43
C GLY A 136 10.00 -0.60 25.87
#